data_AF-A0A820M1A4-F1
#
_entry.id   AF-A0A820M1A4-F1
#
_cell.length_a   1.000
_cell.length_b   1.000
_cell.length_c   1.000
_cell.angle_alpha   90.00
_cell.angle_beta   90.00
_cell.angle_gamma   90.00
#
_symmetry.space_group_name_H-M   'P 1'
#
loop_
_entity.id
_entity.type
_entity.pdbx_description
1 polymer ?
#
loop_
_entity_poly.entity_id
_entity_poly.type
_entity_poly.pdbx_seq_one_letter_code
_entity_poly.pdbx_strand_id
1 'polypeptide(L)'
;ERTLLEAMDELEIAFSHPLANKTDCNHVFMCFVPTVCIEPAKLEESVRTMVLRYGIRLWKLRILQAELKMTIRITPDSERIPFRVFLTYESGYYLDISLYREVTNSSTGQTTFQSYTSGKTGPLDGRALHDPYVTKDHLQYKRFTAQSNNTTYVYDFPEMFRQALLLIWKQYSDRNKLKENIISKDVFIYQELILDTSNQVNLNDSPSLLSPTKISSSPTSNSLKTSPNKSNKSNKYLEQCGLLTRTRSPAENDCGIVAWRIHMKTPECPSGRTIIVIANDITHKIGSFGIEEDLLFQRASELSRLERVPRIYIAANSGARIGLAEELKFLYRIAWNDPKDIDKGIQYLYLTSEDYARVSHMNCVRTETIHHDDGEIRYKIIDIIGKENSIGVENLRGSGMIAGETSFAYNVIPTISLVTCRAVGIGAYLVRLGSRVIQVENSHIILTGAAALNKVLGREVYNSNNQLGGIQIMYNNGVTHDVVKDDFDGCLLVLRWLSYMPETMLHLPPVLSEFHDPIDRQIDFMPTSTPYDPRHMIQGGHFTSLQQINQNNDIDVLNTSHFQSGFFDRDSFIEIMKGWAKTVVCGRARLGGIRK
;
A
#
# COMPACT_ATOMS: atom_id res chain seq x y z
N GLU A 1 10.76 12.72 -29.50
CA GLU A 1 9.93 11.50 -29.65
C GLU A 1 10.58 10.44 -30.53
N ARG A 2 10.77 10.65 -31.85
CA ARG A 2 11.33 9.63 -32.76
C ARG A 2 12.59 8.95 -32.20
N THR A 3 13.60 9.73 -31.81
CA THR A 3 14.86 9.19 -31.26
C THR A 3 14.68 8.42 -29.94
N LEU A 4 13.72 8.83 -29.11
CA LEU A 4 13.41 8.11 -27.88
C LEU A 4 12.80 6.74 -28.21
N LEU A 5 11.90 6.68 -29.19
CA LEU A 5 11.28 5.44 -29.63
C LEU A 5 12.32 4.49 -30.25
N GLU A 6 13.17 4.99 -31.15
CA GLU A 6 14.27 4.21 -31.73
C GLU A 6 15.19 3.65 -30.63
N ALA A 7 15.57 4.47 -29.65
CA ALA A 7 16.40 4.00 -28.54
C ALA A 7 15.67 2.98 -27.64
N MET A 8 14.36 3.14 -27.42
CA MET A 8 13.55 2.18 -26.67
C MET A 8 13.42 0.85 -27.40
N ASP A 9 13.25 0.87 -28.73
CA ASP A 9 13.19 -0.34 -29.55
C ASP A 9 14.53 -1.11 -29.47
N GLU A 10 15.66 -0.41 -29.56
CA GLU A 10 16.99 -1.02 -29.38
C GLU A 10 17.22 -1.54 -27.95
N LEU A 11 16.71 -0.83 -26.93
CA LEU A 11 16.74 -1.32 -25.55
C LEU A 11 15.89 -2.57 -25.39
N GLU A 12 14.70 -2.64 -25.98
CA GLU A 12 13.86 -3.84 -25.96
C GLU A 12 14.59 -5.05 -26.56
N ILE A 13 15.36 -4.85 -27.64
CA ILE A 13 16.24 -5.89 -28.21
C ILE A 13 17.34 -6.26 -27.21
N ALA A 14 18.01 -5.27 -26.60
CA ALA A 14 19.04 -5.52 -25.60
C ALA A 14 18.51 -6.27 -24.36
N PHE A 15 17.23 -6.10 -24.02
CA PHE A 15 16.56 -6.84 -22.94
C PHE A 15 16.41 -8.35 -23.20
N SER A 16 16.62 -8.81 -24.44
CA SER A 16 16.75 -10.25 -24.74
C SER A 16 18.00 -10.89 -24.14
N HIS A 17 19.00 -10.09 -23.75
CA HIS A 17 20.22 -10.60 -23.14
C HIS A 17 19.95 -11.17 -21.73
N PRO A 18 20.49 -12.35 -21.35
CA PRO A 18 20.20 -13.00 -20.06
C PRO A 18 20.49 -12.14 -18.82
N LEU A 19 21.46 -11.22 -18.92
CA LEU A 19 21.84 -10.31 -17.84
C LEU A 19 21.02 -9.01 -17.80
N ALA A 20 20.24 -8.69 -18.83
CA ALA A 20 19.49 -7.43 -18.87
C ALA A 20 18.44 -7.35 -17.74
N ASN A 21 17.90 -8.49 -17.33
CA ASN A 21 16.99 -8.60 -16.18
C ASN A 21 17.64 -8.22 -14.83
N LYS A 22 18.96 -8.01 -14.79
CA LYS A 22 19.68 -7.51 -13.60
C LYS A 22 19.87 -5.99 -13.60
N THR A 23 19.54 -5.30 -14.71
CA THR A 23 19.62 -3.84 -14.80
C THR A 23 18.54 -3.19 -13.94
N ASP A 24 18.83 -2.03 -13.37
CA ASP A 24 17.89 -1.23 -12.58
C ASP A 24 18.31 0.24 -12.67
N CYS A 25 17.37 1.16 -12.45
CA CYS A 25 17.59 2.60 -12.58
C CYS A 25 18.17 3.00 -13.94
N ASN A 26 17.64 2.44 -15.04
CA ASN A 26 18.09 2.83 -16.37
C ASN A 26 17.83 4.33 -16.57
N HIS A 27 18.76 5.00 -17.26
CA HIS A 27 18.77 6.44 -17.43
C HIS A 27 18.78 6.80 -18.91
N VAL A 28 17.98 7.82 -19.27
CA VAL A 28 17.97 8.37 -20.63
C VAL A 28 18.45 9.82 -20.60
N PHE A 29 19.57 10.11 -21.25
CA PHE A 29 20.04 11.47 -21.45
C PHE A 29 19.82 11.92 -22.90
N MET A 30 19.11 13.03 -23.09
CA MET A 30 18.88 13.65 -24.39
C MET A 30 19.40 15.09 -24.42
N CYS A 31 20.26 15.39 -25.38
CA CYS A 31 20.81 16.74 -25.58
C CYS A 31 20.28 17.37 -26.87
N PHE A 32 19.47 18.41 -26.74
CA PHE A 32 18.97 19.21 -27.85
C PHE A 32 19.95 20.34 -28.11
N VAL A 33 20.76 20.15 -29.16
CA VAL A 33 21.80 21.10 -29.58
C VAL A 33 21.22 22.43 -30.11
N PRO A 34 20.11 22.46 -30.88
CA PRO A 34 19.54 23.72 -31.38
C PRO A 34 18.94 24.59 -30.26
N THR A 35 19.01 25.90 -30.42
CA THR A 35 18.30 26.86 -29.54
C THR A 35 16.84 26.98 -29.97
N VAL A 36 15.90 26.79 -29.04
CA VAL A 36 14.46 26.81 -29.31
C VAL A 36 13.80 28.04 -28.69
N CYS A 37 12.85 28.65 -29.39
CA CYS A 37 11.99 29.70 -28.84
C CYS A 37 10.79 29.07 -28.13
N ILE A 38 10.86 28.90 -26.81
CA ILE A 38 9.78 28.28 -26.03
C ILE A 38 9.76 28.83 -24.60
N GLU A 39 8.56 28.93 -24.03
CA GLU A 39 8.36 29.27 -22.63
C GLU A 39 8.60 28.04 -21.74
N PRO A 40 9.34 28.17 -20.62
CA PRO A 40 9.69 27.02 -19.78
C PRO A 40 8.50 26.21 -19.23
N ALA A 41 7.36 26.85 -18.94
CA ALA A 41 6.16 26.15 -18.46
C ALA A 41 5.58 25.20 -19.52
N LYS A 42 5.58 25.61 -20.79
CA LYS A 42 5.12 24.79 -21.92
C LYS A 42 6.05 23.62 -22.19
N LEU A 43 7.35 23.79 -21.90
CA LEU A 43 8.31 22.71 -21.97
C LEU A 43 7.98 21.61 -20.96
N GLU A 44 7.72 21.96 -19.70
CA GLU A 44 7.35 20.99 -18.67
C GLU A 44 6.10 20.19 -19.05
N GLU A 45 5.04 20.88 -19.51
CA GLU A 45 3.79 20.25 -19.93
C GLU A 45 3.98 19.30 -21.13
N SER A 46 4.78 19.71 -22.12
CA SER A 46 5.10 18.90 -23.29
C SER A 46 5.86 17.62 -22.90
N VAL A 47 6.89 17.74 -22.06
CA VAL A 47 7.66 16.59 -21.57
C VAL A 47 6.79 15.66 -20.73
N ARG A 48 5.94 16.21 -19.84
CA ARG A 48 5.00 15.43 -19.03
C ARG A 48 4.05 14.61 -19.90
N THR A 49 3.46 15.24 -20.92
CA THR A 49 2.54 14.57 -21.85
C THR A 49 3.24 13.45 -22.63
N MET A 50 4.48 13.69 -23.07
CA MET A 50 5.29 12.69 -23.76
C MET A 50 5.60 11.48 -22.86
N VAL A 51 6.06 11.70 -21.64
CA VAL A 51 6.41 10.60 -20.72
C VAL A 51 5.18 9.80 -20.31
N LEU A 52 4.06 10.45 -20.01
CA LEU A 52 2.81 9.75 -19.68
C LEU A 52 2.30 8.88 -20.85
N ARG A 53 2.48 9.32 -22.09
CA ARG A 53 2.12 8.53 -23.28
C ARG A 53 2.90 7.22 -23.38
N TYR A 54 4.18 7.23 -23.01
CA TYR A 54 5.07 6.06 -23.12
C TYR A 54 5.39 5.39 -21.76
N GLY A 55 4.70 5.79 -20.69
CA GLY A 55 5.03 5.40 -19.31
C GLY A 55 5.12 3.88 -19.09
N ILE A 56 4.21 3.11 -19.68
CA ILE A 56 4.21 1.64 -19.57
C ILE A 56 5.49 1.04 -20.18
N ARG A 57 5.94 1.54 -21.34
CA ARG A 57 7.15 1.03 -21.99
C ARG A 57 8.39 1.45 -21.21
N LEU A 58 8.46 2.71 -20.78
CA LEU A 58 9.56 3.21 -19.94
C LEU A 58 9.70 2.41 -18.64
N TRP A 59 8.57 2.08 -18.01
CA TRP A 59 8.52 1.24 -16.81
C TRP A 59 9.02 -0.18 -17.06
N LYS A 60 8.57 -0.83 -18.14
CA LYS A 60 9.05 -2.17 -18.53
C LYS A 60 10.55 -2.19 -18.79
N LEU A 61 11.08 -1.13 -19.38
CA LEU A 61 12.50 -0.92 -19.61
C LEU A 61 13.28 -0.43 -18.38
N ARG A 62 12.62 -0.29 -17.22
CA ARG A 62 13.21 0.17 -15.95
C ARG A 62 13.89 1.53 -16.06
N ILE A 63 13.40 2.40 -16.96
CA ILE A 63 13.87 3.77 -17.09
C ILE A 63 13.23 4.60 -15.98
N LEU A 64 13.96 4.77 -14.88
CA LEU A 64 13.48 5.48 -13.68
C LEU A 64 13.90 6.95 -13.67
N GLN A 65 14.92 7.31 -14.45
CA GLN A 65 15.40 8.67 -14.56
C GLN A 65 15.58 9.05 -16.03
N ALA A 66 15.25 10.29 -16.36
CA ALA A 66 15.57 10.85 -17.66
C ALA A 66 16.00 12.31 -17.51
N GLU A 67 16.95 12.71 -18.35
CA GLU A 67 17.51 14.04 -18.33
C GLU A 67 17.49 14.61 -19.74
N LEU A 68 16.95 15.82 -19.86
CA LEU A 68 16.87 16.56 -21.11
C LEU A 68 17.63 17.88 -20.96
N LYS A 69 18.68 18.05 -21.76
CA LYS A 69 19.39 19.33 -21.92
C LYS A 69 18.86 20.05 -23.15
N MET A 70 18.51 21.32 -23.01
CA MET A 70 18.17 22.16 -24.15
C MET A 70 18.44 23.63 -23.89
N THR A 71 18.84 24.37 -24.93
CA THR A 71 19.00 25.83 -24.84
C THR A 71 17.72 26.50 -25.32
N ILE A 72 17.11 27.35 -24.49
CA ILE A 72 15.88 28.06 -24.82
C ILE A 72 16.08 29.57 -24.77
N ARG A 73 15.25 30.28 -25.52
CA ARG A 73 15.08 31.74 -25.45
C ARG A 73 13.57 32.04 -25.47
N ILE A 74 13.13 33.05 -24.74
CA ILE A 74 11.69 33.41 -24.64
C ILE A 74 11.24 34.13 -25.92
N THR A 75 12.06 35.08 -26.38
CA THR A 75 11.91 35.80 -27.65
C THR A 75 13.17 35.64 -28.51
N PRO A 76 13.11 35.90 -29.83
CA PRO A 76 14.29 35.81 -30.70
C PRO A 76 15.50 36.62 -30.21
N ASP A 77 15.23 37.75 -29.56
CA ASP A 77 16.26 38.68 -29.08
C ASP A 77 16.66 38.46 -27.60
N SER A 78 15.97 37.55 -26.89
CA SER A 78 16.29 37.25 -25.50
C SER A 78 17.56 36.39 -25.37
N GLU A 79 18.14 36.45 -24.17
CA GLU A 79 19.30 35.65 -23.81
C GLU A 79 19.03 34.14 -24.00
N ARG A 80 20.08 33.43 -24.43
CA ARG A 80 20.05 31.97 -24.58
C ARG A 80 20.35 31.34 -23.24
N ILE A 81 19.36 30.68 -22.67
CA ILE A 81 19.49 30.07 -21.35
C ILE A 81 19.51 28.54 -21.51
N PRO A 82 20.56 27.85 -21.06
CA PRO A 82 20.58 26.39 -21.00
C PRO A 82 19.68 25.90 -19.86
N PHE A 83 18.70 25.08 -20.23
CA PHE A 83 17.80 24.42 -19.30
C PHE A 83 18.06 22.91 -19.25
N ARG A 84 17.84 22.36 -18.08
CA ARG A 84 17.89 20.93 -17.77
C ARG A 84 16.55 20.52 -17.18
N VAL A 85 15.88 19.59 -17.84
CA VAL A 85 14.68 18.94 -17.31
C VAL A 85 15.12 17.59 -16.79
N PHE A 86 14.97 17.38 -15.49
CA PHE A 86 15.27 16.12 -14.83
C PHE A 86 13.95 15.45 -14.42
N LEU A 87 13.78 14.20 -14.83
CA LEU A 87 12.57 13.41 -14.63
C LEU A 87 12.90 12.23 -13.74
N THR A 88 12.12 12.03 -12.69
CA THR A 88 12.31 10.93 -11.73
C THR A 88 10.99 10.19 -11.51
N TYR A 89 11.02 8.87 -11.68
CA TYR A 89 9.87 7.96 -11.49
C TYR A 89 10.20 6.80 -10.54
N GLU A 90 11.04 7.05 -9.53
CA GLU A 90 11.54 6.01 -8.61
C GLU A 90 10.44 5.26 -7.84
N SER A 91 9.32 5.94 -7.55
CA SER A 91 8.23 5.37 -6.75
C SER A 91 7.30 4.46 -7.56
N GLY A 92 7.32 4.55 -8.88
CA GLY A 92 6.48 3.74 -9.77
C GLY A 92 5.02 4.16 -9.89
N TYR A 93 4.63 5.30 -9.32
CA TYR A 93 3.26 5.85 -9.46
C TYR A 93 3.23 7.37 -9.65
N TYR A 94 4.32 8.09 -9.35
CA TYR A 94 4.38 9.54 -9.49
C TYR A 94 5.63 9.97 -10.26
N LEU A 95 5.42 10.76 -11.32
CA LEU A 95 6.49 11.36 -12.11
C LEU A 95 6.81 12.75 -11.55
N ASP A 96 7.99 12.86 -10.94
CA ASP A 96 8.54 14.15 -10.56
C ASP A 96 9.32 14.76 -11.72
N ILE A 97 9.10 16.05 -11.95
CA ILE A 97 9.76 16.82 -13.00
C ILE A 97 10.38 18.04 -12.35
N SER A 98 11.71 18.11 -12.39
CA SER A 98 12.48 19.23 -11.88
C SER A 98 13.12 19.99 -13.04
N LEU A 99 12.88 21.30 -13.07
CA LEU A 99 13.41 22.19 -14.09
C LEU A 99 14.53 23.05 -13.51
N TYR A 100 15.70 23.00 -14.13
CA TYR A 100 16.89 23.76 -13.71
C TYR A 100 17.41 24.64 -14.85
N ARG A 101 17.95 25.80 -14.49
CA ARG A 101 18.83 26.60 -15.34
C ARG A 101 20.28 26.33 -14.97
N GLU A 102 21.17 26.21 -15.95
CA GLU A 102 22.62 26.14 -15.69
C GLU A 102 23.14 27.56 -15.42
N VAL A 103 23.76 27.80 -14.26
CA VAL A 103 24.28 29.12 -13.88
C VAL A 103 25.76 29.02 -13.56
N THR A 104 26.57 29.79 -14.26
CA THR A 104 28.00 29.88 -14.01
C THR A 104 28.29 30.97 -12.99
N ASN A 105 28.94 30.59 -11.89
CA ASN A 105 29.39 31.55 -10.90
C ASN A 105 30.61 32.31 -11.44
N SER A 106 30.51 33.64 -11.49
CA SER A 106 31.54 34.53 -12.05
C SER A 106 32.85 34.55 -11.25
N SER A 107 32.84 34.17 -9.97
CA SER A 107 34.06 34.15 -9.14
C SER A 107 34.79 32.80 -9.14
N THR A 108 34.07 31.69 -9.27
CA THR A 108 34.66 30.33 -9.21
C THR A 108 34.76 29.66 -10.58
N GLY A 109 34.08 30.19 -11.61
CA GLY A 109 33.96 29.55 -12.94
C GLY A 109 33.15 28.26 -12.94
N GLN A 110 32.64 27.82 -11.79
CA GLN A 110 31.86 26.59 -11.66
C GLN A 110 30.43 26.84 -12.11
N THR A 111 29.90 25.95 -12.93
CA THR A 111 28.49 25.97 -13.33
C THR A 111 27.71 25.04 -12.43
N THR A 112 26.60 25.53 -11.88
CA THR A 112 25.70 24.79 -10.99
C THR A 112 24.28 24.76 -11.53
N PHE A 113 23.50 23.80 -11.05
CA PHE A 113 22.06 23.77 -11.30
C PHE A 113 21.35 24.75 -10.37
N GLN A 114 20.44 25.55 -10.93
CA GLN A 114 19.53 26.37 -10.14
C GLN A 114 18.09 26.07 -10.52
N SER A 115 17.27 25.69 -9.54
CA SER A 115 15.86 25.37 -9.72
C SER A 115 15.12 26.58 -10.28
N TYR A 116 14.35 26.36 -11.34
CA TYR A 116 13.61 27.42 -12.02
C TYR A 116 12.18 27.57 -11.49
N THR A 117 11.58 26.48 -11.00
CA THR A 117 10.18 26.47 -10.55
C THR A 117 10.02 27.22 -9.22
N SER A 118 9.20 28.28 -9.21
CA SER A 118 8.92 29.07 -8.00
C SER A 118 8.33 28.19 -6.89
N GLY A 119 8.99 28.16 -5.72
CA GLY A 119 8.50 27.47 -4.52
C GLY A 119 8.82 25.97 -4.41
N LYS A 120 9.55 25.37 -5.36
CA LYS A 120 10.08 24.01 -5.27
C LYS A 120 11.58 23.99 -5.61
N THR A 121 12.40 23.62 -4.62
CA THR A 121 13.82 23.30 -4.84
C THR A 121 13.94 21.84 -5.26
N GLY A 122 14.48 21.59 -6.45
CA GLY A 122 14.70 20.23 -6.94
C GLY A 122 15.91 19.56 -6.28
N PRO A 123 16.04 18.22 -6.34
CA PRO A 123 17.11 17.46 -5.69
C PRO A 123 18.54 17.81 -6.14
N LEU A 124 18.70 18.38 -7.34
CA LEU A 124 20.00 18.78 -7.89
C LEU A 124 20.29 20.27 -7.68
N ASP A 125 19.44 21.02 -6.99
CA ASP A 125 19.66 22.44 -6.73
C ASP A 125 21.01 22.70 -6.05
N GLY A 126 21.79 23.63 -6.60
CA GLY A 126 23.12 23.99 -6.10
C GLY A 126 24.24 22.99 -6.41
N ARG A 127 23.94 21.82 -6.97
CA ARG A 127 24.95 20.83 -7.38
C ARG A 127 25.71 21.25 -8.62
N ALA A 128 26.93 20.75 -8.79
CA ALA A 128 27.74 21.06 -9.96
C ALA A 128 27.32 20.20 -11.16
N LEU A 129 27.44 20.73 -12.37
CA LEU A 129 27.08 19.98 -13.60
C LEU A 129 27.90 18.71 -13.83
N HIS A 130 29.09 18.64 -13.23
CA HIS A 130 30.01 17.52 -13.38
C HIS A 130 29.87 16.48 -12.25
N ASP A 131 28.93 16.68 -11.32
CA ASP A 131 28.68 15.71 -10.27
C ASP A 131 28.20 14.39 -10.90
N PRO A 132 28.83 13.24 -10.58
CA PRO A 132 28.43 11.96 -11.13
C PRO A 132 27.04 11.55 -10.61
N TYR A 133 26.32 10.76 -11.40
CA TYR A 133 25.08 10.14 -10.94
C TYR A 133 25.34 9.25 -9.72
N VAL A 134 24.44 9.32 -8.75
CA VAL A 134 24.55 8.55 -7.51
C VAL A 134 24.32 7.06 -7.82
N THR A 135 25.13 6.19 -7.20
CA THR A 135 24.97 4.74 -7.33
C THR A 135 23.77 4.24 -6.54
N LYS A 136 23.30 3.03 -6.87
CA LYS A 136 22.15 2.39 -6.23
C LYS A 136 22.34 2.30 -4.70
N ASP A 137 21.42 2.90 -3.96
CA ASP A 137 21.40 2.89 -2.50
C ASP A 137 20.57 1.70 -1.94
N HIS A 138 20.62 1.52 -0.62
CA HIS A 138 19.90 0.44 0.06
C HIS A 138 18.37 0.54 -0.15
N LEU A 139 17.84 1.76 -0.19
CA LEU A 139 16.42 2.02 -0.42
C LEU A 139 15.98 1.55 -1.80
N GLN A 140 16.75 1.88 -2.83
CA GLN A 140 16.46 1.49 -4.20
C GLN A 140 16.58 -0.03 -4.40
N TYR A 141 17.45 -0.71 -3.68
CA TYR A 141 17.46 -2.18 -3.64
C TYR A 141 16.16 -2.77 -3.08
N LYS A 142 15.63 -2.20 -2.00
CA LYS A 142 14.33 -2.63 -1.47
C LYS A 142 13.18 -2.30 -2.43
N ARG A 143 13.16 -1.12 -3.05
CA ARG A 143 12.19 -0.76 -4.10
C ARG A 143 12.19 -1.77 -5.25
N PHE A 144 13.36 -2.08 -5.78
CA PHE A 144 13.53 -3.09 -6.83
C PHE A 144 12.98 -4.46 -6.41
N THR A 145 13.21 -4.86 -5.16
CA THR A 145 12.71 -6.14 -4.62
C THR A 145 11.18 -6.15 -4.52
N ALA A 146 10.56 -5.06 -4.07
CA ALA A 146 9.11 -4.91 -4.03
C ALA A 146 8.49 -4.92 -5.45
N GLN A 147 9.08 -4.16 -6.38
CA GLN A 147 8.64 -4.11 -7.78
C GLN A 147 8.75 -5.47 -8.48
N SER A 148 9.81 -6.23 -8.18
CA SER A 148 9.96 -7.62 -8.68
C SER A 148 8.89 -8.57 -8.13
N ASN A 149 8.23 -8.21 -7.01
CA ASN A 149 7.07 -8.89 -6.46
C ASN A 149 5.73 -8.25 -6.91
N ASN A 150 5.75 -7.33 -7.89
CA ASN A 150 4.58 -6.61 -8.41
C ASN A 150 3.81 -5.81 -7.35
N THR A 151 4.52 -5.13 -6.45
CA THR A 151 3.91 -4.23 -5.47
C THR A 151 4.79 -3.01 -5.24
N THR A 152 4.20 -1.93 -4.75
CA THR A 152 4.93 -0.76 -4.28
C THR A 152 5.68 -1.06 -2.98
N TYR A 153 6.86 -0.45 -2.83
CA TYR A 153 7.64 -0.56 -1.60
C TYR A 153 6.94 0.14 -0.44
N VAL A 154 7.04 -0.47 0.75
CA VAL A 154 6.20 -0.13 1.91
C VAL A 154 6.28 1.36 2.30
N TYR A 155 7.47 1.97 2.26
CA TYR A 155 7.66 3.39 2.61
C TYR A 155 7.19 4.38 1.55
N ASP A 156 6.82 3.92 0.36
CA ASP A 156 6.28 4.79 -0.69
C ASP A 156 4.74 4.93 -0.57
N PHE A 157 4.05 4.14 0.26
CA PHE A 157 2.59 4.25 0.46
C PHE A 157 2.13 5.58 1.10
N PRO A 158 2.78 6.15 2.14
CA PRO A 158 2.38 7.46 2.67
C PRO A 158 2.35 8.55 1.60
N GLU A 159 3.36 8.56 0.73
CA GLU A 159 3.43 9.49 -0.39
C GLU A 159 2.34 9.19 -1.45
N MET A 160 2.05 7.91 -1.70
CA MET A 160 0.94 7.50 -2.57
C MET A 160 -0.42 7.99 -2.06
N PHE A 161 -0.69 7.86 -0.76
CA PHE A 161 -1.89 8.42 -0.12
C PHE A 161 -1.94 9.95 -0.24
N ARG A 162 -0.80 10.63 -0.06
CA ARG A 162 -0.72 12.08 -0.23
C ARG A 162 -1.09 12.50 -1.65
N GLN A 163 -0.58 11.83 -2.67
CA GLN A 163 -0.91 12.12 -4.08
C GLN A 163 -2.37 11.82 -4.41
N ALA A 164 -2.90 10.68 -3.93
CA ALA A 164 -4.31 10.34 -4.09
C ALA A 164 -5.23 11.39 -3.41
N LEU A 165 -4.83 11.90 -2.25
CA LEU A 165 -5.55 12.96 -1.56
C LEU A 165 -5.52 14.29 -2.33
N LEU A 166 -4.37 14.68 -2.88
CA LEU A 166 -4.26 15.88 -3.72
C LEU A 166 -5.14 15.78 -4.96
N LEU A 167 -5.24 14.59 -5.56
CA LEU A 167 -6.14 14.33 -6.69
C LEU A 167 -7.61 14.49 -6.29
N ILE A 168 -8.01 13.99 -5.11
CA ILE A 168 -9.37 14.17 -4.57
C ILE A 168 -9.67 15.65 -4.34
N TRP A 169 -8.73 16.41 -3.75
CA TRP A 169 -8.89 17.85 -3.57
C TRP A 169 -9.00 18.61 -4.89
N LYS A 170 -8.20 18.24 -5.89
CA LYS A 170 -8.30 18.83 -7.23
C LYS A 170 -9.68 18.57 -7.83
N GLN A 171 -10.15 17.32 -7.81
CA GLN A 171 -11.50 16.96 -8.29
C GLN A 171 -12.60 17.71 -7.55
N TYR A 172 -12.46 17.90 -6.24
CA TYR A 172 -13.39 18.67 -5.42
C TYR A 172 -13.36 20.17 -5.77
N SER A 173 -12.17 20.76 -5.94
CA SER A 173 -12.00 22.17 -6.30
C SER A 173 -12.56 22.48 -7.69
N ASP A 174 -12.29 21.61 -8.67
CA ASP A 174 -12.77 21.75 -10.05
C ASP A 174 -14.30 21.69 -10.10
N ARG A 175 -14.91 20.75 -9.36
CA ARG A 175 -16.37 20.61 -9.27
C ARG A 175 -17.02 21.85 -8.65
N ASN A 176 -16.47 22.35 -7.54
CA ASN A 176 -17.02 23.48 -6.78
C ASN A 176 -16.57 24.87 -7.27
N LYS A 177 -15.73 24.94 -8.32
CA LYS A 177 -15.13 26.19 -8.83
C LYS A 177 -14.42 27.00 -7.73
N LEU A 178 -13.78 26.31 -6.80
CA LEU A 178 -13.02 26.93 -5.71
C LEU A 178 -11.68 27.48 -6.24
N LYS A 179 -11.19 28.58 -5.64
CA LYS A 179 -9.87 29.14 -5.98
C LYS A 179 -8.76 28.16 -5.54
N GLU A 180 -7.73 27.97 -6.37
CA GLU A 180 -6.64 26.98 -6.17
C GLU A 180 -5.88 27.07 -4.83
N ASN A 181 -5.97 28.18 -4.10
CA ASN A 181 -5.19 28.47 -2.89
C ASN A 181 -5.73 27.87 -1.56
N ILE A 182 -6.65 26.90 -1.59
CA ILE A 182 -7.22 26.31 -0.36
C ILE A 182 -6.33 25.18 0.22
N ILE A 183 -5.48 24.56 -0.62
CA ILE A 183 -4.68 23.40 -0.22
C ILE A 183 -3.45 23.88 0.57
N SER A 184 -3.52 23.81 1.90
CA SER A 184 -2.39 24.05 2.80
C SER A 184 -1.24 23.07 2.53
N LYS A 185 0.02 23.49 2.74
CA LYS A 185 1.18 22.58 2.70
C LYS A 185 1.06 21.43 3.73
N ASP A 186 0.30 21.65 4.80
CA ASP A 186 0.11 20.71 5.91
C ASP A 186 -1.14 19.81 5.73
N VAL A 187 -1.53 19.54 4.48
CA VAL A 187 -2.70 18.70 4.17
C VAL A 187 -2.49 17.23 4.53
N PHE A 188 -1.24 16.78 4.64
CA PHE A 188 -0.91 15.40 4.94
C PHE A 188 0.35 15.31 5.79
N ILE A 189 0.23 14.71 6.98
CA ILE A 189 1.32 14.50 7.93
C ILE A 189 1.26 13.03 8.36
N TYR A 190 2.39 12.35 8.36
CA TYR A 190 2.49 10.98 8.86
C TYR A 190 3.65 10.84 9.84
N GLN A 191 3.47 9.97 10.83
CA GLN A 191 4.48 9.62 11.82
C GLN A 191 4.58 8.10 11.87
N GLU A 192 5.79 7.56 11.78
CA GLU A 192 6.02 6.12 11.90
C GLU A 192 5.84 5.69 13.36
N LEU A 193 5.16 4.57 13.57
CA LEU A 193 4.93 3.94 14.86
C LEU A 193 5.92 2.79 15.03
N ILE A 194 6.68 2.81 16.13
CA ILE A 194 7.65 1.78 16.50
C ILE A 194 7.34 1.24 17.89
N LEU A 195 7.79 0.01 18.18
CA LEU A 195 7.69 -0.57 19.51
C LEU A 195 8.63 0.16 20.49
N ASP A 196 8.12 0.48 21.68
CA ASP A 196 8.93 0.99 22.79
C ASP A 196 9.72 -0.17 23.42
N THR A 197 11.02 -0.24 23.18
CA THR A 197 11.89 -1.24 23.78
C THR A 197 12.32 -0.90 25.22
N SER A 198 12.06 0.32 25.69
CA SER A 198 12.42 0.75 27.04
C SER A 198 11.40 0.32 28.10
N ASN A 199 10.12 0.26 27.72
CA ASN A 199 9.03 -0.31 28.52
C ASN A 199 8.75 -1.75 28.09
N GLN A 200 9.70 -2.67 28.29
CA GLN A 200 9.39 -4.10 28.20
C GLN A 200 8.38 -4.48 29.30
N VAL A 201 7.10 -4.22 29.04
CA VAL A 201 6.01 -4.95 29.68
C VAL A 201 6.20 -6.39 29.23
N ASN A 202 6.59 -7.24 30.18
CA ASN A 202 6.77 -8.67 29.99
C ASN A 202 5.67 -9.24 29.07
N LEU A 203 6.07 -9.95 28.02
CA LEU A 203 5.16 -10.72 27.13
C LEU A 203 4.32 -11.78 27.89
N ASN A 204 4.62 -11.99 29.18
CA ASN A 204 3.89 -12.85 30.12
C ASN A 204 2.80 -12.11 30.91
N ASP A 205 2.87 -10.78 31.03
CA ASP A 205 1.85 -9.96 31.68
C ASP A 205 0.95 -9.36 30.60
N SER A 206 0.06 -10.19 30.07
CA SER A 206 -1.16 -9.69 29.43
C SER A 206 -2.20 -9.43 30.53
N PRO A 207 -2.42 -8.20 31.03
CA PRO A 207 -3.72 -7.91 31.58
C PRO A 207 -4.66 -7.95 30.37
N SER A 208 -5.53 -8.95 30.37
CA SER A 208 -6.66 -9.05 29.47
C SER A 208 -7.40 -7.71 29.35
N LEU A 209 -7.06 -6.92 28.31
CA LEU A 209 -7.87 -5.79 27.85
C LEU A 209 -9.20 -6.26 27.21
N LEU A 210 -9.50 -7.55 27.32
CA LEU A 210 -10.70 -8.25 26.86
C LEU A 210 -11.84 -8.29 27.89
N SER A 211 -11.73 -7.66 29.07
CA SER A 211 -12.87 -7.62 30.00
C SER A 211 -13.88 -6.52 29.62
N PRO A 212 -15.18 -6.84 29.46
CA PRO A 212 -16.22 -5.83 29.32
C PRO A 212 -16.49 -5.24 30.71
N THR A 213 -15.77 -4.17 31.06
CA THR A 213 -16.06 -3.45 32.30
C THR A 213 -17.42 -2.75 32.17
N LYS A 214 -18.32 -3.14 33.08
CA LYS A 214 -19.70 -2.63 33.21
C LYS A 214 -19.72 -1.10 33.19
N ILE A 215 -20.47 -0.54 32.24
CA ILE A 215 -20.85 0.87 32.24
C ILE A 215 -21.86 1.06 33.37
N SER A 216 -21.43 1.58 34.52
CA SER A 216 -22.34 2.01 35.59
C SER A 216 -22.94 3.38 35.27
N SER A 217 -24.21 3.52 35.63
CA SER A 217 -25.18 4.59 35.42
C SER A 217 -24.73 6.05 35.66
N SER A 218 -25.19 6.91 34.73
CA SER A 218 -25.56 8.34 34.83
C SER A 218 -24.78 9.30 35.75
N PRO A 219 -24.17 10.38 35.22
CA PRO A 219 -23.83 11.55 36.01
C PRO A 219 -24.98 12.56 35.99
N THR A 220 -25.53 12.83 37.17
CA THR A 220 -26.33 14.03 37.45
C THR A 220 -25.51 15.31 37.25
N SER A 221 -26.21 16.34 36.79
CA SER A 221 -25.77 17.69 36.47
C SER A 221 -24.88 18.36 37.53
N ASN A 222 -23.72 18.87 37.11
CA ASN A 222 -23.25 20.26 37.28
C ASN A 222 -21.71 20.35 37.33
N SER A 223 -21.11 20.81 36.23
CA SER A 223 -20.15 21.93 36.17
C SER A 223 -19.33 21.83 34.89
N LEU A 224 -19.67 22.70 33.91
CA LEU A 224 -18.76 23.01 32.82
C LEU A 224 -17.59 23.83 33.37
N LYS A 225 -16.36 23.41 33.09
CA LYS A 225 -15.31 24.23 32.45
C LYS A 225 -14.00 23.43 32.30
N THR A 226 -13.34 23.67 31.17
CA THR A 226 -12.00 23.22 30.72
C THR A 226 -11.91 21.86 30.02
N SER A 227 -11.74 21.93 28.70
CA SER A 227 -11.43 20.81 27.81
C SER A 227 -9.96 20.39 27.99
N PRO A 228 -9.63 19.11 28.24
CA PRO A 228 -8.25 18.67 28.30
C PRO A 228 -7.65 18.56 26.88
N ASN A 229 -6.47 19.13 26.68
CA ASN A 229 -5.72 19.17 25.41
C ASN A 229 -5.64 17.80 24.70
N LYS A 230 -6.00 17.75 23.40
CA LYS A 230 -5.95 16.54 22.55
C LYS A 230 -4.55 15.91 22.47
N SER A 231 -3.48 16.71 22.57
CA SER A 231 -2.08 16.22 22.53
C SER A 231 -1.73 15.29 23.70
N ASN A 232 -2.18 15.61 24.91
CA ASN A 232 -1.87 14.82 26.11
C ASN A 232 -2.57 13.45 26.12
N LYS A 233 -3.73 13.32 25.43
CA LYS A 233 -4.44 12.04 25.34
C LYS A 233 -3.81 11.07 24.34
N SER A 234 -3.36 11.57 23.18
CA SER A 234 -2.73 10.73 22.16
C SER A 234 -1.40 10.15 22.65
N ASN A 235 -0.59 10.95 23.34
CA ASN A 235 0.65 10.47 23.97
C ASN A 235 0.37 9.38 25.03
N LYS A 236 -0.71 9.53 25.81
CA LYS A 236 -1.11 8.50 26.78
C LYS A 236 -1.51 7.17 26.12
N TYR A 237 -2.19 7.20 24.98
CA TYR A 237 -2.55 5.98 24.26
C TYR A 237 -1.34 5.31 23.60
N LEU A 238 -0.40 6.09 23.09
CA LEU A 238 0.88 5.59 22.58
C LEU A 238 1.66 4.84 23.68
N GLU A 239 1.82 5.46 24.85
CA GLU A 239 2.44 4.83 26.02
C GLU A 239 1.70 3.56 26.46
N GLN A 240 0.36 3.60 26.52
CA GLN A 240 -0.45 2.44 26.90
C GLN A 240 -0.29 1.25 25.93
N CYS A 241 -0.09 1.52 24.64
CA CYS A 241 0.16 0.49 23.63
C CYS A 241 1.64 0.11 23.53
N GLY A 242 2.55 0.73 24.28
CA GLY A 242 4.00 0.52 24.15
C GLY A 242 4.52 0.94 22.76
N LEU A 243 4.01 2.06 22.24
CA LEU A 243 4.40 2.61 20.93
C LEU A 243 5.07 3.98 21.08
N LEU A 244 6.02 4.27 20.20
CA LEU A 244 6.64 5.58 20.04
C LEU A 244 6.43 6.08 18.60
N THR A 245 6.33 7.40 18.45
CA THR A 245 6.37 8.05 17.13
C THR A 245 7.80 8.45 16.78
N ARG A 246 8.29 8.08 15.59
CA ARG A 246 9.64 8.43 15.13
C ARG A 246 9.61 8.97 13.70
N THR A 247 10.53 9.89 13.40
CA THR A 247 10.88 10.29 12.04
C THR A 247 12.28 9.74 11.76
N ARG A 248 12.36 8.66 10.97
CA ARG A 248 13.61 8.02 10.56
C ARG A 248 13.67 7.88 9.05
N SER A 249 14.83 7.54 8.49
CA SER A 249 14.96 7.38 7.05
C SER A 249 14.16 6.16 6.59
N PRO A 250 13.56 6.18 5.38
CA PRO A 250 12.96 4.99 4.78
C PRO A 250 13.95 3.82 4.76
N ALA A 251 13.43 2.59 4.85
CA ALA A 251 14.21 1.33 4.90
C ALA A 251 14.95 1.00 6.20
N GLU A 252 14.86 1.83 7.24
CA GLU A 252 15.45 1.57 8.56
C GLU A 252 14.51 0.79 9.52
N ASN A 253 13.52 0.05 8.99
CA ASN A 253 12.59 -0.75 9.79
C ASN A 253 13.28 -1.96 10.44
N ASP A 254 13.00 -2.16 11.74
CA ASP A 254 13.58 -3.24 12.54
C ASP A 254 12.94 -4.60 12.26
N CYS A 255 11.65 -4.62 11.91
CA CYS A 255 10.88 -5.83 11.59
C CYS A 255 10.13 -5.71 10.26
N GLY A 256 9.54 -6.82 9.79
CA GLY A 256 8.81 -6.92 8.52
C GLY A 256 7.41 -6.29 8.49
N ILE A 257 7.05 -5.47 9.48
CA ILE A 257 5.84 -4.64 9.49
C ILE A 257 6.22 -3.20 9.77
N VAL A 258 5.55 -2.28 9.08
CA VAL A 258 5.64 -0.84 9.32
C VAL A 258 4.24 -0.32 9.60
N ALA A 259 4.13 0.61 10.55
CA ALA A 259 2.87 1.25 10.87
C ALA A 259 3.03 2.77 10.91
N TRP A 260 1.99 3.49 10.50
CA TRP A 260 1.96 4.94 10.53
C TRP A 260 0.68 5.45 11.16
N ARG A 261 0.82 6.52 11.93
CA ARG A 261 -0.26 7.40 12.30
C ARG A 261 -0.30 8.54 11.29
N ILE A 262 -1.36 8.59 10.48
CA ILE A 262 -1.51 9.57 9.40
C ILE A 262 -2.61 10.54 9.77
N HIS A 263 -2.29 11.83 9.78
CA HIS A 263 -3.23 12.93 9.90
C HIS A 263 -3.35 13.64 8.55
N MET A 264 -4.57 13.77 8.05
CA MET A 264 -4.82 14.35 6.73
C MET A 264 -6.08 15.20 6.70
N LYS A 265 -6.05 16.32 5.97
CA LYS A 265 -7.21 17.17 5.71
C LYS A 265 -7.88 16.71 4.43
N THR A 266 -9.15 16.34 4.51
CA THR A 266 -9.94 15.87 3.37
C THR A 266 -11.10 16.82 3.10
N PRO A 267 -11.69 16.86 1.89
CA PRO A 267 -12.81 17.75 1.61
C PRO A 267 -13.98 17.61 2.59
N GLU A 268 -14.25 16.37 3.03
CA GLU A 268 -15.31 16.06 3.99
C GLU A 268 -14.90 16.27 5.46
N CYS A 269 -13.59 16.39 5.75
CA CYS A 269 -13.06 16.73 7.07
C CYS A 269 -11.93 17.78 6.94
N PRO A 270 -12.25 19.07 6.66
CA PRO A 270 -11.24 20.10 6.46
C PRO A 270 -10.37 20.39 7.69
N SER A 271 -10.90 20.12 8.90
CA SER A 271 -10.16 20.18 10.16
C SER A 271 -9.08 19.11 10.31
N GLY A 272 -9.10 18.11 9.43
CA GLY A 272 -8.24 16.94 9.49
C GLY A 272 -8.96 15.73 10.07
N ARG A 273 -8.51 14.54 9.66
CA ARG A 273 -8.86 13.24 10.20
C ARG A 273 -7.61 12.40 10.39
N THR A 274 -7.65 11.47 11.33
CA THR A 274 -6.55 10.55 11.61
C THR A 274 -6.92 9.13 11.21
N ILE A 275 -5.96 8.39 10.65
CA ILE A 275 -6.05 6.94 10.42
C ILE A 275 -4.77 6.25 10.91
N ILE A 276 -4.88 4.97 11.24
CA ILE A 276 -3.72 4.11 11.45
C ILE A 276 -3.55 3.20 10.24
N VAL A 277 -2.37 3.23 9.63
CA VAL A 277 -2.01 2.36 8.51
C VAL A 277 -1.00 1.34 8.99
N ILE A 278 -1.22 0.07 8.70
CA ILE A 278 -0.29 -1.03 8.99
C ILE A 278 0.03 -1.73 7.67
N ALA A 279 1.28 -2.00 7.37
CA ALA A 279 1.70 -2.60 6.11
C ALA A 279 2.83 -3.61 6.32
N ASN A 280 2.79 -4.71 5.56
CA ASN A 280 3.91 -5.64 5.51
C ASN A 280 5.02 -5.10 4.61
N ASP A 281 6.27 -5.26 5.05
CA ASP A 281 7.44 -5.08 4.20
C ASP A 281 7.79 -6.41 3.51
N ILE A 282 7.35 -6.58 2.26
CA ILE A 282 7.63 -7.77 1.45
C ILE A 282 9.14 -8.03 1.24
N THR A 283 9.97 -6.99 1.40
CA THR A 283 11.42 -7.06 1.21
C THR A 283 12.15 -7.58 2.45
N HIS A 284 11.49 -7.54 3.61
CA HIS A 284 12.02 -8.06 4.87
C HIS A 284 11.48 -9.48 5.11
N LYS A 285 12.35 -10.50 5.04
CA LYS A 285 11.98 -11.92 5.22
C LYS A 285 10.67 -12.29 4.50
N ILE A 286 10.55 -11.90 3.22
CA ILE A 286 9.37 -12.13 2.35
C ILE A 286 8.02 -11.68 2.95
N GLY A 287 8.03 -10.64 3.79
CA GLY A 287 6.85 -10.13 4.50
C GLY A 287 6.22 -11.17 5.42
N SER A 288 7.01 -12.10 5.98
CA SER A 288 6.52 -13.13 6.90
C SER A 288 6.22 -12.55 8.29
N PHE A 289 5.16 -13.07 8.91
CA PHE A 289 4.75 -12.72 10.27
C PHE A 289 5.56 -13.51 11.30
N GLY A 290 6.48 -12.83 11.97
CA GLY A 290 7.11 -13.32 13.18
C GLY A 290 6.60 -12.61 14.44
N ILE A 291 7.13 -12.97 15.60
CA ILE A 291 6.75 -12.39 16.90
C ILE A 291 6.74 -10.85 16.90
N GLU A 292 7.80 -10.21 16.40
CA GLU A 292 7.91 -8.74 16.42
C GLU A 292 6.91 -8.07 15.46
N GLU A 293 6.71 -8.66 14.28
CA GLU A 293 5.72 -8.22 13.32
C GLU A 293 4.31 -8.33 13.91
N ASP A 294 3.96 -9.49 14.49
CA ASP A 294 2.68 -9.73 15.14
C ASP A 294 2.44 -8.73 16.28
N LEU A 295 3.48 -8.44 17.07
CA LEU A 295 3.39 -7.48 18.18
C LEU A 295 3.16 -6.06 17.69
N LEU A 296 3.91 -5.57 16.70
CA LEU A 296 3.72 -4.22 16.15
C LEU A 296 2.33 -4.08 15.51
N PHE A 297 1.88 -5.10 14.77
CA PHE A 297 0.52 -5.14 14.21
C PHE A 297 -0.54 -5.03 15.31
N GLN A 298 -0.41 -5.84 16.37
CA GLN A 298 -1.31 -5.84 17.53
C GLN A 298 -1.39 -4.45 18.16
N ARG A 299 -0.25 -3.87 18.53
CA ARG A 299 -0.19 -2.56 19.22
C ARG A 299 -0.74 -1.42 18.38
N ALA A 300 -0.45 -1.41 17.08
CA ALA A 300 -1.00 -0.41 16.17
C ALA A 300 -2.53 -0.56 16.01
N SER A 301 -3.04 -1.79 15.98
CA SER A 301 -4.49 -2.05 15.96
C SER A 301 -5.17 -1.61 17.25
N GLU A 302 -4.57 -1.90 18.41
CA GLU A 302 -5.04 -1.44 19.73
C GLU A 302 -5.09 0.08 19.80
N LEU A 303 -4.05 0.77 19.33
CA LEU A 303 -4.01 2.23 19.26
C LEU A 303 -5.18 2.77 18.42
N SER A 304 -5.44 2.18 17.25
CA SER A 304 -6.55 2.57 16.39
C SER A 304 -7.90 2.44 17.09
N ARG A 305 -8.11 1.37 17.88
CA ARG A 305 -9.33 1.20 18.70
C ARG A 305 -9.42 2.22 19.82
N LEU A 306 -8.33 2.47 20.56
CA LEU A 306 -8.31 3.43 21.66
C LEU A 306 -8.60 4.86 21.17
N GLU A 307 -8.01 5.26 20.03
CA GLU A 307 -8.30 6.55 19.38
C GLU A 307 -9.65 6.57 18.64
N ARG A 308 -10.31 5.42 18.46
CA ARG A 308 -11.57 5.25 17.71
C ARG A 308 -11.47 5.70 16.25
N VAL A 309 -10.28 5.59 15.66
CA VAL A 309 -9.98 5.97 14.28
C VAL A 309 -9.97 4.77 13.34
N PRO A 310 -10.20 4.96 12.04
CA PRO A 310 -10.10 3.87 11.06
C PRO A 310 -8.71 3.22 11.00
N ARG A 311 -8.70 1.91 10.78
CA ARG A 311 -7.49 1.10 10.57
C ARG A 311 -7.42 0.60 9.13
N ILE A 312 -6.34 0.92 8.43
CA ILE A 312 -6.05 0.45 7.08
C ILE A 312 -4.93 -0.58 7.15
N TYR A 313 -5.13 -1.75 6.54
CA TYR A 313 -4.11 -2.79 6.44
C TYR A 313 -3.71 -3.02 4.98
N ILE A 314 -2.43 -2.87 4.66
CA ILE A 314 -1.87 -3.12 3.32
C ILE A 314 -1.17 -4.48 3.34
N ALA A 315 -1.73 -5.43 2.61
CA ALA A 315 -1.34 -6.83 2.65
C ALA A 315 -0.41 -7.21 1.49
N ALA A 316 0.85 -7.48 1.84
CA ALA A 316 1.87 -8.08 0.97
C ALA A 316 2.76 -9.01 1.81
N ASN A 317 2.36 -10.26 2.00
CA ASN A 317 2.97 -11.18 2.97
C ASN A 317 3.06 -12.63 2.48
N SER A 318 3.74 -13.46 3.26
CA SER A 318 3.88 -14.91 3.01
C SER A 318 3.30 -15.78 4.12
N GLY A 319 2.50 -15.19 5.01
CA GLY A 319 1.94 -15.87 6.19
C GLY A 319 2.93 -15.92 7.35
N ALA A 320 2.71 -16.86 8.27
CA ALA A 320 3.56 -17.04 9.44
C ALA A 320 5.00 -17.41 9.02
N ARG A 321 5.99 -16.84 9.69
CA ARG A 321 7.40 -17.16 9.47
C ARG A 321 7.66 -18.61 9.86
N ILE A 322 8.39 -19.29 8.99
CA ILE A 322 8.84 -20.66 9.17
C ILE A 322 10.37 -20.68 9.14
N GLY A 323 10.97 -21.58 9.91
CA GLY A 323 12.40 -21.80 9.90
C GLY A 323 12.76 -23.18 10.44
N LEU A 324 14.04 -23.50 10.38
CA LEU A 324 14.64 -24.71 10.96
C LEU A 324 15.82 -24.27 11.84
N ALA A 325 16.16 -25.09 12.83
CA ALA A 325 17.33 -24.87 13.68
C ALA A 325 18.63 -25.10 12.90
N GLU A 326 19.13 -24.05 12.23
CA GLU A 326 20.32 -24.12 11.37
C GLU A 326 21.58 -24.54 12.14
N GLU A 327 21.66 -24.22 13.44
CA GLU A 327 22.77 -24.65 14.31
C GLU A 327 22.85 -26.16 14.51
N LEU A 328 21.73 -26.90 14.36
CA LEU A 328 21.70 -28.36 14.49
C LEU A 328 21.87 -29.10 13.16
N LYS A 329 21.63 -28.41 12.03
CA LYS A 329 21.54 -29.00 10.69
C LYS A 329 22.78 -29.76 10.26
N PHE A 330 23.95 -29.34 10.74
CA PHE A 330 25.25 -29.97 10.41
C PHE A 330 25.83 -30.80 11.57
N LEU A 331 25.13 -30.87 12.70
CA LEU A 331 25.60 -31.56 13.90
C LEU A 331 24.92 -32.91 14.14
N TYR A 332 23.67 -33.08 13.70
CA TYR A 332 22.94 -34.33 13.93
C TYR A 332 23.54 -35.51 13.17
N ARG A 333 23.45 -36.69 13.78
CA ARG A 333 23.82 -37.99 13.24
C ARG A 333 22.58 -38.88 13.14
N ILE A 334 22.66 -39.88 12.28
CA ILE A 334 21.56 -40.82 12.01
C ILE A 334 21.95 -42.18 12.58
N ALA A 335 21.13 -42.73 13.47
CA ALA A 335 21.22 -44.12 13.87
C ALA A 335 20.44 -44.96 12.86
N TRP A 336 21.15 -45.67 11.98
CA TRP A 336 20.55 -46.55 10.96
C TRP A 336 20.11 -47.88 11.57
N ASN A 337 19.07 -48.50 10.98
CA ASN A 337 18.72 -49.88 11.30
C ASN A 337 19.85 -50.86 10.93
N ASP A 338 20.49 -50.61 9.79
CA ASP A 338 21.68 -51.31 9.33
C ASP A 338 22.63 -50.29 8.67
N PRO A 339 23.80 -50.00 9.27
CA PRO A 339 24.74 -49.05 8.69
C PRO A 339 25.27 -49.44 7.30
N LYS A 340 25.17 -50.72 6.91
CA LYS A 340 25.59 -51.22 5.59
C LYS A 340 24.48 -51.13 4.54
N ASP A 341 23.22 -50.98 4.98
CA ASP A 341 22.04 -50.95 4.14
C ASP A 341 21.07 -49.86 4.63
N ILE A 342 21.28 -48.64 4.14
CA ILE A 342 20.53 -47.44 4.55
C ILE A 342 19.05 -47.50 4.16
N ASP A 343 18.68 -48.33 3.17
CA ASP A 343 17.29 -48.47 2.70
C ASP A 343 16.42 -49.21 3.73
N LYS A 344 17.03 -49.92 4.69
CA LYS A 344 16.33 -50.47 5.86
C LYS A 344 15.83 -49.40 6.81
N GLY A 345 16.18 -48.14 6.61
CA GLY A 345 15.63 -47.00 7.32
C GLY A 345 16.39 -46.61 8.60
N ILE A 346 15.81 -45.65 9.31
CA ILE A 346 16.41 -44.98 10.47
C ILE A 346 15.73 -45.42 11.78
N GLN A 347 16.50 -45.50 12.85
CA GLN A 347 16.00 -45.68 14.22
C GLN A 347 15.68 -44.33 14.88
N TYR A 348 16.66 -43.42 14.89
CA TYR A 348 16.53 -42.10 15.49
C TYR A 348 17.66 -41.15 15.05
N LEU A 349 17.50 -39.86 15.35
CA LEU A 349 18.53 -38.84 15.20
C LEU A 349 19.21 -38.58 16.54
N TYR A 350 20.52 -38.34 16.55
CA TYR A 350 21.27 -38.12 17.77
C TYR A 350 22.42 -37.13 17.58
N LEU A 351 22.97 -36.64 18.70
CA LEU A 351 24.21 -35.89 18.75
C LEU A 351 25.29 -36.74 19.43
N THR A 352 26.53 -36.61 18.97
CA THR A 352 27.69 -37.18 19.66
C THR A 352 27.93 -36.42 20.97
N SER A 353 28.71 -36.98 21.90
CA SER A 353 29.11 -36.26 23.12
C SER A 353 29.80 -34.93 22.84
N GLU A 354 30.61 -34.87 21.78
CA GLU A 354 31.29 -33.64 21.38
C GLU A 354 30.30 -32.61 20.80
N ASP A 355 29.43 -33.03 19.87
CA ASP A 355 28.46 -32.13 19.25
C ASP A 355 27.40 -31.64 20.25
N TYR A 356 26.98 -32.50 21.19
CA TYR A 356 26.06 -32.12 22.26
C TYR A 356 26.72 -31.11 23.22
N ALA A 357 27.99 -31.30 23.58
CA ALA A 357 28.71 -30.34 24.43
C ALA A 357 28.73 -28.93 23.79
N ARG A 358 28.85 -28.83 22.46
CA ARG A 358 28.84 -27.55 21.73
C ARG A 358 27.50 -26.80 21.81
N VAL A 359 26.37 -27.50 21.93
CA VAL A 359 25.03 -26.87 21.89
C VAL A 359 24.26 -26.93 23.22
N SER A 360 24.73 -27.73 24.17
CA SER A 360 24.06 -27.94 25.47
C SER A 360 23.77 -26.65 26.24
N HIS A 361 24.68 -25.67 26.17
CA HIS A 361 24.52 -24.37 26.84
C HIS A 361 23.53 -23.42 26.15
N MET A 362 23.13 -23.72 24.90
CA MET A 362 22.25 -22.86 24.10
C MET A 362 20.76 -23.15 24.32
N ASN A 363 20.41 -24.20 25.07
CA ASN A 363 19.03 -24.66 25.29
C ASN A 363 18.22 -24.87 23.99
N CYS A 364 18.88 -25.20 22.87
CA CYS A 364 18.25 -25.31 21.56
C CYS A 364 17.76 -26.74 21.22
N VAL A 365 18.09 -27.73 22.04
CA VAL A 365 17.73 -29.14 21.83
C VAL A 365 17.52 -29.85 23.16
N ARG A 366 16.54 -30.75 23.23
CA ARG A 366 16.38 -31.69 24.34
C ARG A 366 16.76 -33.09 23.88
N THR A 367 17.57 -33.77 24.68
CA THR A 367 18.10 -35.07 24.35
C THR A 367 17.90 -36.08 25.47
N GLU A 368 17.85 -37.35 25.08
CA GLU A 368 17.87 -38.52 25.96
C GLU A 368 19.22 -39.23 25.76
N THR A 369 19.95 -39.49 26.86
CA THR A 369 21.23 -40.17 26.80
C THR A 369 21.05 -41.67 26.64
N ILE A 370 21.66 -42.24 25.60
CA ILE A 370 21.68 -43.68 25.33
C ILE A 370 23.12 -44.16 25.39
N HIS A 371 23.36 -45.20 26.18
CA HIS A 371 24.62 -45.90 26.25
C HIS A 371 24.54 -47.15 25.36
N HIS A 372 25.42 -47.26 24.36
CA HIS A 372 25.54 -48.45 23.53
C HIS A 372 26.56 -49.43 24.10
N ASP A 373 26.40 -50.71 23.78
CA ASP A 373 27.25 -51.81 24.26
C ASP A 373 28.70 -51.70 23.76
N ASP A 374 28.94 -50.94 22.69
CA ASP A 374 30.25 -50.61 22.14
C ASP A 374 30.98 -49.47 22.89
N GLY A 375 30.34 -48.90 23.92
CA GLY A 375 30.84 -47.77 24.70
C GLY A 375 30.51 -46.39 24.12
N GLU A 376 29.81 -46.31 22.99
CA GLU A 376 29.37 -45.04 22.41
C GLU A 376 28.22 -44.43 23.24
N ILE A 377 28.38 -43.16 23.62
CA ILE A 377 27.31 -42.38 24.25
C ILE A 377 26.64 -41.53 23.18
N ARG A 378 25.34 -41.72 23.00
CA ARG A 378 24.52 -41.00 22.03
C ARG A 378 23.47 -40.16 22.74
N TYR A 379 23.37 -38.89 22.36
CA TYR A 379 22.33 -37.98 22.84
C TYR A 379 21.20 -37.96 21.82
N LYS A 380 20.25 -38.88 21.95
CA LYS A 380 19.09 -38.99 21.06
C LYS A 380 18.27 -37.72 21.14
N ILE A 381 17.96 -37.11 19.98
CA ILE A 381 17.19 -35.88 19.90
C ILE A 381 15.72 -36.21 20.15
N ILE A 382 15.12 -35.54 21.15
CA ILE A 382 13.70 -35.68 21.51
C ILE A 382 12.92 -34.47 21.00
N ASP A 383 13.34 -33.27 21.39
CA ASP A 383 12.74 -32.01 20.94
C ASP A 383 13.82 -31.10 20.34
N ILE A 384 13.49 -30.42 19.24
CA ILE A 384 14.29 -29.31 18.70
C ILE A 384 13.57 -28.01 19.04
N ILE A 385 14.22 -27.18 19.84
CA ILE A 385 13.70 -25.87 20.28
C ILE A 385 14.21 -24.77 19.33
N GLY A 386 15.48 -24.84 18.95
CA GLY A 386 16.15 -23.81 18.15
C GLY A 386 16.68 -22.65 18.99
N LYS A 387 17.80 -22.07 18.58
CA LYS A 387 18.36 -20.85 19.16
C LYS A 387 17.69 -19.59 18.61
N GLU A 388 17.34 -19.60 17.32
CA GLU A 388 16.61 -18.50 16.70
C GLU A 388 15.15 -18.54 17.15
N ASN A 389 14.65 -17.44 17.71
CA ASN A 389 13.22 -17.27 17.99
C ASN A 389 12.47 -16.97 16.69
N SER A 390 11.14 -17.15 16.69
CA SER A 390 10.27 -16.71 15.58
C SER A 390 10.38 -17.59 14.34
N ILE A 391 10.49 -18.91 14.52
CA ILE A 391 10.58 -19.91 13.45
C ILE A 391 9.52 -21.01 13.51
N GLY A 392 8.69 -21.06 14.57
CA GLY A 392 7.72 -22.12 14.82
C GLY A 392 6.39 -21.67 15.46
N VAL A 393 5.97 -22.41 16.49
CA VAL A 393 4.63 -22.30 17.13
C VAL A 393 4.38 -20.96 17.82
N GLU A 394 5.44 -20.26 18.22
CA GLU A 394 5.40 -18.91 18.75
C GLU A 394 4.80 -17.90 17.75
N ASN A 395 5.02 -18.09 16.45
CA ASN A 395 4.40 -17.28 15.38
C ASN A 395 2.92 -17.65 15.18
N LEU A 396 2.54 -18.90 15.45
CA LEU A 396 1.12 -19.30 15.41
C LEU A 396 0.35 -18.68 16.58
N ARG A 397 0.96 -18.57 17.76
CA ARG A 397 0.41 -17.81 18.89
C ARG A 397 0.22 -16.34 18.52
N GLY A 398 1.22 -15.71 17.92
CA GLY A 398 1.14 -14.32 17.46
C GLY A 398 0.07 -14.12 16.37
N SER A 399 -0.02 -15.03 15.41
CA SER A 399 -1.08 -15.07 14.39
C SER A 399 -2.48 -15.13 15.01
N GLY A 400 -2.68 -15.97 16.03
CA GLY A 400 -3.94 -16.06 16.76
C GLY A 400 -4.30 -14.77 17.50
N MET A 401 -3.31 -14.12 18.11
CA MET A 401 -3.47 -12.83 18.79
C MET A 401 -3.98 -11.75 17.84
N ILE A 402 -3.31 -11.55 16.69
CA ILE A 402 -3.71 -10.50 15.73
C ILE A 402 -5.01 -10.82 14.98
N ALA A 403 -5.35 -12.10 14.81
CA ALA A 403 -6.67 -12.51 14.32
C ALA A 403 -7.78 -12.10 15.31
N GLY A 404 -7.59 -12.40 16.60
CA GLY A 404 -8.53 -12.03 17.66
C GLY A 404 -8.73 -10.52 17.75
N GLU A 405 -7.64 -9.74 17.78
CA GLU A 405 -7.71 -8.27 17.79
C GLU A 405 -8.34 -7.71 16.52
N THR A 406 -8.07 -8.28 15.35
CA THR A 406 -8.71 -7.82 14.11
C THR A 406 -10.22 -8.08 14.12
N SER A 407 -10.64 -9.25 14.61
CA SER A 407 -12.06 -9.56 14.81
C SER A 407 -12.72 -8.57 15.78
N PHE A 408 -12.02 -8.16 16.84
CA PHE A 408 -12.53 -7.19 17.79
C PHE A 408 -12.56 -5.77 17.19
N ALA A 409 -11.49 -5.35 16.51
CA ALA A 409 -11.38 -4.05 15.86
C ALA A 409 -12.49 -3.81 14.84
N TYR A 410 -12.88 -4.81 14.05
CA TYR A 410 -13.97 -4.70 13.08
C TYR A 410 -15.29 -4.23 13.72
N ASN A 411 -15.60 -4.68 14.93
CA ASN A 411 -16.82 -4.31 15.65
C ASN A 411 -16.74 -2.91 16.29
N VAL A 412 -15.55 -2.32 16.38
CA VAL A 412 -15.27 -1.12 17.18
C VAL A 412 -14.91 0.08 16.31
N ILE A 413 -14.21 -0.14 15.19
CA ILE A 413 -13.69 0.88 14.29
C ILE A 413 -13.83 0.47 12.81
N PRO A 414 -13.78 1.42 11.86
CA PRO A 414 -13.75 1.06 10.46
C PRO A 414 -12.41 0.40 10.08
N THR A 415 -12.47 -0.87 9.68
CA THR A 415 -11.35 -1.60 9.10
C THR A 415 -11.46 -1.66 7.58
N ILE A 416 -10.34 -1.49 6.87
CA ILE A 416 -10.19 -1.66 5.42
C ILE A 416 -8.88 -2.40 5.15
N SER A 417 -8.89 -3.33 4.19
CA SER A 417 -7.69 -4.04 3.73
C SER A 417 -7.46 -3.82 2.24
N LEU A 418 -6.23 -3.46 1.87
CA LEU A 418 -5.78 -3.34 0.48
C LEU A 418 -4.78 -4.47 0.19
N VAL A 419 -5.11 -5.36 -0.73
CA VAL A 419 -4.23 -6.48 -1.13
C VAL A 419 -3.49 -6.10 -2.40
N THR A 420 -2.18 -5.86 -2.27
CA THR A 420 -1.34 -5.33 -3.36
C THR A 420 -0.52 -6.40 -4.07
N CYS A 421 0.01 -7.38 -3.31
CA CYS A 421 0.81 -8.48 -3.84
C CYS A 421 0.12 -9.83 -3.62
N ARG A 422 0.29 -10.37 -2.41
CA ARG A 422 -0.29 -11.66 -2.01
C ARG A 422 -0.56 -11.62 -0.52
N ALA A 423 -1.66 -12.24 -0.11
CA ALA A 423 -2.02 -12.43 1.29
C ALA A 423 -2.12 -13.93 1.55
N VAL A 424 -1.23 -14.47 2.38
CA VAL A 424 -1.08 -15.92 2.60
C VAL A 424 -1.36 -16.28 4.06
N GLY A 425 -2.08 -17.37 4.31
CA GLY A 425 -2.31 -17.91 5.65
C GLY A 425 -2.99 -16.89 6.57
N ILE A 426 -2.32 -16.48 7.66
CA ILE A 426 -2.84 -15.45 8.57
C ILE A 426 -3.15 -14.12 7.84
N GLY A 427 -2.35 -13.74 6.83
CA GLY A 427 -2.61 -12.56 6.02
C GLY A 427 -3.97 -12.60 5.32
N ALA A 428 -4.37 -13.77 4.80
CA ALA A 428 -5.68 -13.96 4.19
C ALA A 428 -6.82 -13.86 5.22
N TYR A 429 -6.62 -14.41 6.42
CA TYR A 429 -7.59 -14.28 7.51
C TYR A 429 -7.73 -12.83 8.00
N LEU A 430 -6.64 -12.09 8.17
CA LEU A 430 -6.68 -10.67 8.56
C LEU A 430 -7.50 -9.84 7.57
N VAL A 431 -7.30 -10.08 6.27
CA VAL A 431 -8.08 -9.46 5.19
C VAL A 431 -9.56 -9.79 5.34
N ARG A 432 -9.91 -11.07 5.56
CA ARG A 432 -11.32 -11.47 5.74
C ARG A 432 -11.94 -10.94 7.02
N LEU A 433 -11.24 -10.99 8.15
CA LEU A 433 -11.70 -10.52 9.45
C LEU A 433 -11.88 -8.99 9.45
N GLY A 434 -11.00 -8.26 8.75
CA GLY A 434 -11.15 -6.83 8.47
C GLY A 434 -12.35 -6.49 7.57
N SER A 435 -12.93 -7.49 6.92
CA SER A 435 -14.14 -7.48 6.09
C SER A 435 -14.12 -6.63 4.83
N ARG A 436 -13.74 -5.35 4.87
CA ARG A 436 -13.78 -4.46 3.69
C ARG A 436 -12.48 -4.60 2.90
N VAL A 437 -12.54 -5.27 1.76
CA VAL A 437 -11.35 -5.67 1.00
C VAL A 437 -11.32 -5.04 -0.39
N ILE A 438 -10.22 -4.39 -0.71
CA ILE A 438 -9.86 -3.94 -2.05
C ILE A 438 -8.72 -4.84 -2.54
N GLN A 439 -8.85 -5.41 -3.73
CA GLN A 439 -7.86 -6.33 -4.30
C GLN A 439 -7.32 -5.75 -5.61
N VAL A 440 -6.00 -5.68 -5.74
CA VAL A 440 -5.34 -5.33 -7.00
C VAL A 440 -5.46 -6.50 -7.98
N GLU A 441 -5.72 -6.25 -9.26
CA GLU A 441 -6.05 -7.27 -10.28
C GLU A 441 -5.08 -8.47 -10.32
N ASN A 442 -3.78 -8.23 -10.17
CA ASN A 442 -2.74 -9.26 -10.24
C ASN A 442 -2.38 -9.88 -8.89
N SER A 443 -3.10 -9.53 -7.82
CA SER A 443 -2.87 -10.02 -6.47
C SER A 443 -3.74 -11.23 -6.12
N HIS A 444 -3.35 -12.00 -5.10
CA HIS A 444 -4.12 -13.17 -4.66
C HIS A 444 -4.19 -13.33 -3.14
N ILE A 445 -5.36 -13.79 -2.67
CA ILE A 445 -5.65 -14.10 -1.27
C ILE A 445 -5.76 -15.63 -1.13
N ILE A 446 -4.79 -16.28 -0.51
CA ILE A 446 -4.71 -17.74 -0.45
C ILE A 446 -4.37 -18.25 0.96
N LEU A 447 -4.73 -19.49 1.25
CA LEU A 447 -4.25 -20.17 2.47
C LEU A 447 -3.01 -21.01 2.20
N THR A 448 -2.94 -21.65 1.04
CA THR A 448 -1.86 -22.55 0.63
C THR A 448 -1.55 -22.32 -0.84
N GLY A 449 -0.26 -22.28 -1.19
CA GLY A 449 0.18 -22.08 -2.57
C GLY A 449 -0.14 -23.25 -3.50
N ALA A 450 -0.36 -22.96 -4.77
CA ALA A 450 -0.65 -23.94 -5.82
C ALA A 450 0.38 -25.07 -5.88
N ALA A 451 1.67 -24.74 -5.81
CA ALA A 451 2.75 -25.72 -5.83
C ALA A 451 2.68 -26.71 -4.64
N ALA A 452 2.34 -26.22 -3.45
CA ALA A 452 2.19 -27.06 -2.27
C ALA A 452 0.98 -28.00 -2.41
N LEU A 453 -0.14 -27.50 -2.94
CA LEU A 453 -1.33 -28.33 -3.21
C LEU A 453 -1.05 -29.42 -4.26
N ASN A 454 -0.38 -29.06 -5.36
CA ASN A 454 0.00 -30.03 -6.39
C ASN A 454 0.89 -31.14 -5.82
N LYS A 455 1.85 -30.79 -4.94
CA LYS A 455 2.72 -31.76 -4.27
C LYS A 455 1.93 -32.72 -3.38
N VAL A 456 0.94 -32.23 -2.63
CA VAL A 456 0.05 -33.07 -1.81
C VAL A 456 -0.84 -33.96 -2.67
N LEU A 457 -1.32 -33.45 -3.81
CA LEU A 457 -2.19 -34.19 -4.73
C LEU A 457 -1.44 -35.16 -5.66
N GLY A 458 -0.11 -35.10 -5.70
CA GLY A 458 0.73 -35.94 -6.56
C GLY A 458 0.62 -35.64 -8.06
N ARG A 459 0.00 -34.51 -8.44
CA ARG A 459 -0.19 -34.09 -9.84
C ARG A 459 -0.37 -32.58 -9.96
N GLU A 460 -0.07 -32.03 -11.13
CA GLU A 460 -0.25 -30.61 -11.43
C GLU A 460 -1.72 -30.28 -11.69
N VAL A 461 -2.44 -29.86 -10.64
CA VAL A 461 -3.85 -29.43 -10.75
C VAL A 461 -3.95 -27.93 -11.01
N TYR A 462 -3.11 -27.15 -10.32
CA TYR A 462 -3.12 -25.69 -10.40
C TYR A 462 -1.84 -25.16 -11.03
N ASN A 463 -1.99 -24.25 -12.01
CA ASN A 463 -0.87 -23.61 -12.71
C ASN A 463 -0.48 -22.27 -12.08
N SER A 464 -1.36 -21.66 -11.29
CA SER A 464 -1.09 -20.38 -10.65
C SER A 464 -1.88 -20.20 -9.36
N ASN A 465 -1.36 -19.37 -8.45
CA ASN A 465 -2.08 -19.00 -7.23
C ASN A 465 -3.35 -18.18 -7.52
N ASN A 466 -3.43 -17.51 -8.68
CA ASN A 466 -4.63 -16.76 -9.07
C ASN A 466 -5.84 -17.70 -9.25
N GLN A 467 -5.64 -18.96 -9.66
CA GLN A 467 -6.71 -19.95 -9.71
C GLN A 467 -7.32 -20.28 -8.34
N LEU A 468 -6.60 -19.97 -7.25
CA LEU A 468 -7.05 -20.22 -5.87
C LEU A 468 -7.59 -18.95 -5.21
N GLY A 469 -6.96 -17.81 -5.48
CA GLY A 469 -7.18 -16.58 -4.70
C GLY A 469 -7.19 -15.28 -5.50
N GLY A 470 -7.11 -15.35 -6.83
CA GLY A 470 -7.19 -14.17 -7.68
C GLY A 470 -8.58 -13.55 -7.66
N ILE A 471 -8.74 -12.39 -8.33
CA ILE A 471 -10.00 -11.66 -8.38
C ILE A 471 -11.16 -12.51 -8.93
N GLN A 472 -10.88 -13.43 -9.86
CA GLN A 472 -11.88 -14.33 -10.44
C GLN A 472 -12.52 -15.27 -9.41
N ILE A 473 -11.86 -15.47 -8.25
CA ILE A 473 -12.39 -16.22 -7.12
C ILE A 473 -12.96 -15.25 -6.09
N MET A 474 -12.13 -14.33 -5.59
CA MET A 474 -12.43 -13.55 -4.39
C MET A 474 -13.42 -12.41 -4.63
N TYR A 475 -13.46 -11.82 -5.83
CA TYR A 475 -14.47 -10.82 -6.17
C TYR A 475 -15.83 -11.48 -6.46
N ASN A 476 -15.81 -12.66 -7.06
CA ASN A 476 -17.00 -13.41 -7.43
C ASN A 476 -17.63 -14.19 -6.27
N ASN A 477 -16.93 -14.33 -5.13
CA ASN A 477 -17.47 -14.95 -3.91
C ASN A 477 -17.79 -13.96 -2.78
N GLY A 478 -17.56 -12.65 -3.01
CA GLY A 478 -17.87 -11.58 -2.06
C GLY A 478 -16.81 -11.30 -0.99
N VAL A 479 -15.67 -11.99 -0.99
CA VAL A 479 -14.55 -11.63 -0.09
C VAL A 479 -13.99 -10.25 -0.48
N THR A 480 -13.68 -10.07 -1.76
CA THR A 480 -13.22 -8.81 -2.34
C THR A 480 -14.42 -7.94 -2.65
N HIS A 481 -14.46 -6.74 -2.08
CA HIS A 481 -15.55 -5.79 -2.27
C HIS A 481 -15.34 -4.93 -3.51
N ASP A 482 -14.10 -4.63 -3.88
CA ASP A 482 -13.81 -3.93 -5.13
C ASP A 482 -12.42 -4.30 -5.67
N VAL A 483 -12.23 -4.09 -6.97
CA VAL A 483 -11.02 -4.44 -7.70
C VAL A 483 -10.41 -3.19 -8.32
N VAL A 484 -9.10 -3.06 -8.21
CA VAL A 484 -8.33 -1.90 -8.72
C VAL A 484 -7.18 -2.38 -9.60
N LYS A 485 -6.77 -1.54 -10.54
CA LYS A 485 -5.73 -1.87 -11.53
C LYS A 485 -4.34 -1.93 -10.91
N ASP A 486 -4.07 -1.00 -10.00
CA ASP A 486 -2.78 -0.82 -9.35
C ASP A 486 -2.93 -0.32 -7.90
N ASP A 487 -1.81 -0.25 -7.20
CA ASP A 487 -1.73 0.16 -5.79
C ASP A 487 -2.20 1.61 -5.58
N PHE A 488 -2.03 2.50 -6.57
CA PHE A 488 -2.43 3.91 -6.50
C PHE A 488 -3.95 4.05 -6.57
N ASP A 489 -4.60 3.38 -7.53
CA ASP A 489 -6.06 3.28 -7.58
C ASP A 489 -6.63 2.66 -6.30
N GLY A 490 -5.90 1.71 -5.69
CA GLY A 490 -6.19 1.16 -4.38
C GLY A 490 -6.21 2.22 -3.27
N CYS A 491 -5.16 3.03 -3.16
CA CYS A 491 -5.08 4.13 -2.18
C CYS A 491 -6.19 5.18 -2.41
N LEU A 492 -6.47 5.52 -3.67
CA LEU A 492 -7.55 6.43 -4.05
C LEU A 492 -8.91 5.89 -3.59
N LEU A 493 -9.18 4.60 -3.80
CA LEU A 493 -10.44 3.98 -3.40
C LEU A 493 -10.58 3.88 -1.88
N VAL A 494 -9.49 3.60 -1.15
CA VAL A 494 -9.48 3.67 0.32
C VAL A 494 -9.93 5.05 0.81
N LEU A 495 -9.35 6.14 0.27
CA LEU A 495 -9.74 7.50 0.63
C LEU A 495 -11.20 7.81 0.25
N ARG A 496 -11.65 7.34 -0.93
CA ARG A 496 -13.05 7.49 -1.35
C ARG A 496 -14.02 6.78 -0.39
N TRP A 497 -13.70 5.56 0.06
CA TRP A 497 -14.51 4.86 1.07
C TRP A 497 -14.50 5.58 2.41
N LEU A 498 -13.34 6.07 2.85
CA LEU A 498 -13.22 6.86 4.07
C LEU A 498 -14.07 8.14 4.02
N SER A 499 -14.28 8.74 2.84
CA SER A 499 -15.13 9.93 2.70
C SER A 499 -16.59 9.71 3.15
N TYR A 500 -17.05 8.46 3.25
CA TYR A 500 -18.37 8.10 3.77
C TYR A 500 -18.35 7.66 5.24
N MET A 501 -17.18 7.57 5.85
CA MET A 501 -16.98 7.08 7.21
C MET A 501 -16.64 8.24 8.16
N PRO A 502 -17.10 8.20 9.41
CA PRO A 502 -16.82 9.26 10.38
C PRO A 502 -15.32 9.41 10.65
N GLU A 503 -14.89 10.61 11.06
CA GLU A 503 -13.50 10.88 11.48
C GLU A 503 -13.08 9.93 12.60
N THR A 504 -13.93 9.82 13.62
CA THR A 504 -13.82 8.83 14.68
C THR A 504 -15.19 8.24 14.97
N MET A 505 -15.26 7.05 15.56
CA MET A 505 -16.53 6.42 15.94
C MET A 505 -17.30 7.15 17.06
N LEU A 506 -16.82 8.31 17.51
CA LEU A 506 -17.52 9.22 18.42
C LEU A 506 -18.27 10.34 17.67
N HIS A 507 -18.07 10.46 16.36
CA HIS A 507 -18.64 11.50 15.52
C HIS A 507 -19.63 10.92 14.51
N LEU A 508 -20.51 11.78 14.00
CA LEU A 508 -21.38 11.46 12.88
C LEU A 508 -20.56 11.35 11.58
N PRO A 509 -21.07 10.63 10.57
CA PRO A 509 -20.47 10.61 9.24
C PRO A 509 -20.30 12.03 8.67
N PRO A 510 -19.27 12.26 7.84
CA PRO A 510 -18.93 13.61 7.40
C PRO A 510 -19.91 14.14 6.36
N VAL A 511 -20.36 15.37 6.61
CA VAL A 511 -21.23 16.14 5.73
C VAL A 511 -20.36 16.93 4.75
N LEU A 512 -20.69 16.89 3.46
CA LEU A 512 -20.04 17.77 2.48
C LEU A 512 -20.77 19.13 2.48
N SER A 513 -20.03 20.19 2.76
CA SER A 513 -20.59 21.54 2.96
C SER A 513 -21.09 22.18 1.67
N GLU A 514 -20.48 21.88 0.52
CA GLU A 514 -20.86 22.41 -0.79
C GLU A 514 -21.38 21.25 -1.64
N PHE A 515 -22.67 21.30 -1.95
CA PHE A 515 -23.36 20.23 -2.66
C PHE A 515 -24.11 20.81 -3.85
N HIS A 516 -23.86 20.27 -5.04
CA HIS A 516 -24.45 20.75 -6.29
C HIS A 516 -25.77 20.08 -6.64
N ASP A 517 -26.06 18.92 -6.06
CA ASP A 517 -27.32 18.21 -6.30
C ASP A 517 -28.37 18.66 -5.26
N PRO A 518 -29.38 19.45 -5.64
CA PRO A 518 -30.30 20.07 -4.70
C PRO A 518 -31.35 19.06 -4.22
N ILE A 519 -31.69 19.09 -2.92
CA ILE A 519 -32.64 18.15 -2.30
C ILE A 519 -34.07 18.29 -2.79
N ASP A 520 -34.42 19.45 -3.33
CA ASP A 520 -35.75 19.82 -3.82
C ASP A 520 -35.95 19.49 -5.31
N ARG A 521 -34.96 18.92 -6.00
CA ARG A 521 -35.16 18.42 -7.36
C ARG A 521 -36.11 17.24 -7.39
N GLN A 522 -36.81 17.10 -8.51
CA GLN A 522 -37.56 15.88 -8.81
C GLN A 522 -36.61 14.75 -9.25
N ILE A 523 -37.08 13.51 -9.14
CA ILE A 523 -36.39 12.33 -9.66
C ILE A 523 -36.94 12.06 -11.05
N ASP A 524 -36.09 12.12 -12.08
CA ASP A 524 -36.54 11.95 -13.47
C ASP A 524 -36.71 10.47 -13.84
N PHE A 525 -35.82 9.60 -13.35
CA PHE A 525 -35.90 8.18 -13.66
C PHE A 525 -36.97 7.49 -12.81
N MET A 526 -38.00 6.97 -13.46
CA MET A 526 -39.05 6.18 -12.81
C MET A 526 -38.95 4.69 -13.18
N PRO A 527 -38.96 3.78 -12.18
CA PRO A 527 -39.08 2.35 -12.40
C PRO A 527 -40.25 1.96 -13.30
N THR A 528 -40.06 0.90 -14.08
CA THR A 528 -41.10 0.31 -14.92
C THR A 528 -41.42 -1.11 -14.46
N SER A 529 -42.54 -1.67 -14.92
CA SER A 529 -42.87 -3.08 -14.66
C SER A 529 -41.92 -4.04 -15.36
N THR A 530 -41.23 -3.59 -16.41
CA THR A 530 -40.17 -4.34 -17.09
C THR A 530 -38.86 -4.27 -16.29
N PRO A 531 -38.02 -5.31 -16.32
CA PRO A 531 -36.71 -5.27 -15.68
C PRO A 531 -35.89 -4.06 -16.13
N TYR A 532 -35.27 -3.37 -15.17
CA TYR A 532 -34.39 -2.23 -15.40
C TYR A 532 -33.14 -2.36 -14.51
N ASP A 533 -32.07 -1.64 -14.84
CA ASP A 533 -30.91 -1.58 -13.96
C ASP A 533 -31.25 -0.70 -12.74
N PRO A 534 -31.29 -1.25 -11.50
CA PRO A 534 -31.59 -0.45 -10.31
C PRO A 534 -30.59 0.68 -10.07
N ARG A 535 -29.40 0.64 -10.68
CA ARG A 535 -28.43 1.75 -10.65
C ARG A 535 -29.02 3.03 -11.23
N HIS A 536 -29.87 2.96 -12.25
CA HIS A 536 -30.52 4.16 -12.81
C HIS A 536 -31.43 4.84 -11.78
N MET A 537 -32.17 4.06 -10.99
CA MET A 537 -32.98 4.57 -9.88
C MET A 537 -32.12 5.15 -8.76
N ILE A 538 -30.91 4.63 -8.55
CA ILE A 538 -30.00 5.09 -7.49
C ILE A 538 -29.28 6.38 -7.91
N GLN A 539 -28.51 6.36 -9.00
CA GLN A 539 -27.58 7.44 -9.37
C GLN A 539 -27.97 8.22 -10.63
N GLY A 540 -29.05 7.82 -11.29
CA GLY A 540 -29.42 8.34 -12.62
C GLY A 540 -28.65 7.66 -13.75
N GLY A 541 -28.88 8.13 -14.98
CA GLY A 541 -28.26 7.59 -16.18
C GLY A 541 -28.45 8.48 -17.40
N HIS A 542 -27.63 8.26 -18.43
CA HIS A 542 -27.83 8.89 -19.73
C HIS A 542 -28.76 8.02 -20.58
N PHE A 543 -29.84 8.62 -21.07
CA PHE A 543 -30.82 7.97 -21.92
C PHE A 543 -30.86 8.68 -23.26
N THR A 544 -30.93 7.91 -24.34
CA THR A 544 -31.09 8.45 -25.69
C THR A 544 -32.57 8.52 -26.01
N SER A 545 -33.05 9.70 -26.39
CA SER A 545 -34.38 9.84 -26.97
C SER A 545 -34.27 10.15 -28.46
N LEU A 546 -35.17 9.54 -29.23
CA LEU A 546 -35.35 9.84 -30.65
C LEU A 546 -36.30 11.04 -30.74
N GLN A 547 -35.78 12.23 -31.04
CA GLN A 547 -36.61 13.36 -31.42
C GLN A 547 -36.74 13.38 -32.95
N GLN A 548 -37.96 13.21 -33.45
CA GLN A 548 -38.27 13.49 -34.86
C GLN A 548 -38.48 15.00 -35.02
N ILE A 549 -37.59 15.67 -35.74
CA ILE A 549 -37.77 17.07 -36.10
C ILE A 549 -38.33 17.13 -37.52
N ASN A 550 -39.61 17.45 -37.68
CA ASN A 550 -40.20 17.74 -38.99
C ASN A 550 -39.83 19.18 -39.39
N GLN A 551 -38.73 19.37 -40.11
CA GLN A 551 -38.51 20.56 -40.91
C GLN A 551 -38.21 20.14 -42.36
N ASN A 552 -39.11 20.51 -43.27
CA ASN A 552 -38.94 20.40 -44.73
C ASN A 552 -38.76 18.99 -45.32
N ASN A 553 -39.67 18.06 -45.03
CA ASN A 553 -39.81 16.75 -45.72
C ASN A 553 -38.60 15.80 -45.70
N ASP A 554 -37.51 16.15 -45.02
CA ASP A 554 -36.40 15.24 -44.71
C ASP A 554 -36.46 14.85 -43.22
N ILE A 555 -36.43 13.54 -42.93
CA ILE A 555 -36.45 13.00 -41.57
C ILE A 555 -35.02 13.01 -41.03
N ASP A 556 -34.64 14.05 -40.30
CA ASP A 556 -33.40 14.05 -39.52
C ASP A 556 -33.65 13.43 -38.15
N VAL A 557 -32.99 12.29 -37.88
CA VAL A 557 -33.02 11.61 -36.59
C VAL A 557 -31.89 12.15 -35.72
N LEU A 558 -32.19 13.09 -34.83
CA LEU A 558 -31.24 13.61 -33.84
C LEU A 558 -31.27 12.75 -32.58
N ASN A 559 -30.22 11.93 -32.40
CA ASN A 559 -29.97 11.22 -31.15
C ASN A 559 -29.51 12.22 -30.08
N THR A 560 -30.42 12.68 -29.24
CA THR A 560 -30.08 13.52 -28.07
C THR A 560 -29.96 12.64 -26.83
N SER A 561 -28.78 12.68 -26.20
CA SER A 561 -28.53 12.04 -24.90
C SER A 561 -28.89 13.03 -23.80
N HIS A 562 -29.91 12.72 -23.01
CA HIS A 562 -30.28 13.49 -21.82
C HIS A 562 -29.98 12.68 -20.56
N PHE A 563 -29.51 13.36 -19.53
CA PHE A 563 -29.33 12.74 -18.21
C PHE A 563 -30.68 12.73 -17.51
N GLN A 564 -31.10 11.56 -17.02
CA GLN A 564 -32.22 11.43 -16.08
C GLN A 564 -31.67 11.20 -14.68
N SER A 565 -32.07 12.06 -13.75
CA SER A 565 -31.63 11.99 -12.37
C SER A 565 -32.22 10.79 -11.60
N GLY A 566 -31.42 10.22 -10.70
CA GLY A 566 -31.83 9.15 -9.78
C GLY A 566 -32.23 9.69 -8.40
N PHE A 567 -32.47 8.80 -7.45
CA PHE A 567 -32.87 9.13 -6.08
C PHE A 567 -31.75 9.78 -5.26
N PHE A 568 -30.53 9.28 -5.38
CA PHE A 568 -29.37 9.80 -4.66
C PHE A 568 -28.64 10.87 -5.45
N ASP A 569 -27.71 11.52 -4.76
CA ASP A 569 -26.85 12.56 -5.30
C ASP A 569 -26.05 12.05 -6.50
N ARG A 570 -26.06 12.84 -7.58
CA ARG A 570 -25.30 12.54 -8.80
C ARG A 570 -23.82 12.27 -8.48
N ASP A 571 -23.27 11.23 -9.10
CA ASP A 571 -21.87 10.79 -8.95
C ASP A 571 -21.44 10.49 -7.50
N SER A 572 -22.40 10.21 -6.59
CA SER A 572 -22.13 9.81 -5.21
C SER A 572 -22.18 8.30 -4.97
N PHE A 573 -22.87 7.54 -5.83
CA PHE A 573 -23.02 6.11 -5.60
C PHE A 573 -21.71 5.35 -5.89
N ILE A 574 -21.18 4.69 -4.86
CA ILE A 574 -20.04 3.78 -4.93
C ILE A 574 -20.56 2.38 -4.64
N GLU A 575 -20.74 1.61 -5.72
CA GLU A 575 -21.12 0.20 -5.65
C GLU A 575 -19.99 -0.64 -5.05
N ILE A 576 -20.33 -1.64 -4.24
CA ILE A 576 -19.40 -2.63 -3.69
C ILE A 576 -19.95 -4.04 -3.90
N MET A 577 -19.05 -5.03 -3.96
CA MET A 577 -19.37 -6.45 -4.15
C MET A 577 -20.10 -6.74 -5.47
N LYS A 578 -19.94 -5.88 -6.48
CA LYS A 578 -20.58 -6.00 -7.80
C LYS A 578 -20.30 -7.32 -8.52
N GLY A 579 -19.23 -8.03 -8.15
CA GLY A 579 -18.87 -9.34 -8.70
C GLY A 579 -19.75 -10.50 -8.22
N TRP A 580 -20.36 -10.38 -7.03
CA TRP A 580 -21.03 -11.49 -6.35
C TRP A 580 -22.50 -11.20 -6.09
N ALA A 581 -23.35 -12.23 -6.18
CA ALA A 581 -24.78 -12.15 -5.88
C ALA A 581 -25.49 -10.94 -6.53
N LYS A 582 -25.27 -10.77 -7.86
CA LYS A 582 -25.70 -9.61 -8.67
C LYS A 582 -27.21 -9.35 -8.72
N THR A 583 -28.01 -10.20 -8.08
CA THR A 583 -29.44 -10.00 -7.83
C THR A 583 -29.72 -8.86 -6.86
N VAL A 584 -28.73 -8.47 -6.05
CA VAL A 584 -28.79 -7.31 -5.15
C VAL A 584 -27.67 -6.34 -5.50
N VAL A 585 -27.97 -5.04 -5.49
CA VAL A 585 -26.97 -3.97 -5.68
C VAL A 585 -26.73 -3.30 -4.32
N CYS A 586 -25.47 -3.30 -3.89
CA CYS A 586 -25.03 -2.75 -2.60
C CYS A 586 -24.02 -1.64 -2.82
N GLY A 587 -24.04 -0.61 -1.99
CA GLY A 587 -23.09 0.50 -2.11
C GLY A 587 -23.27 1.57 -1.07
N ARG A 588 -22.53 2.67 -1.23
CA ARG A 588 -22.66 3.90 -0.45
C ARG A 588 -23.09 5.01 -1.40
N ALA A 589 -23.98 5.89 -0.97
CA ALA A 589 -24.38 7.08 -1.70
C ALA A 589 -24.61 8.23 -0.72
N ARG A 590 -24.77 9.45 -1.25
CA ARG A 590 -25.20 10.63 -0.49
C ARG A 590 -26.60 11.04 -0.93
N LEU A 591 -27.36 11.65 -0.03
CA LEU A 591 -28.68 12.21 -0.30
C LEU A 591 -28.71 13.64 0.21
N GLY A 592 -28.68 14.64 -0.67
CA GLY A 592 -28.53 16.05 -0.27
C GLY A 592 -27.25 16.35 0.50
N GLY A 593 -26.19 15.56 0.28
CA GLY A 593 -24.96 15.59 1.08
C GLY A 593 -25.12 15.24 2.56
N ILE A 594 -26.34 14.83 2.97
CA ILE A 594 -26.93 14.84 4.33
C ILE A 594 -26.23 15.83 5.27
N ARG A 595 -26.59 17.10 5.05
CA ARG A 595 -26.57 18.20 6.03
C ARG A 595 -27.54 17.89 7.19
N LYS A 596 -27.22 18.41 8.37
CA LYS A 596 -28.09 18.35 9.56
C LYS A 596 -29.22 19.36 9.46
#